data_AF-A0A7S3J3D4-F1
#
_entry.id   AF-A0A7S3J3D4-F1
#
_cell.length_a   1.000
_cell.length_b   1.000
_cell.length_c   1.000
_cell.angle_alpha   90.00
_cell.angle_beta   90.00
_cell.angle_gamma   90.00
#
_symmetry.space_group_name_H-M   'P 1'
#
loop_
_entity.id
_entity.type
_entity.pdbx_description
1 polymer ?
#
loop_
_entity_poly.entity_id
_entity_poly.type
_entity_poly.pdbx_seq_one_letter_code
_entity_poly.pdbx_strand_id
1 'polypeptide(L)'
;MLGGNDIGPRGNFQCTFVTVILLLSAIINANIFGNMAVVIQSLNRKAANFQEKMEYASETMKNLNIPEGIQEDVKSYLTYTQSTYDHQKDLDTFLNMLSPSLKQQVSVHIFEDVILK
;
A
#
# COMPACT_ATOMS: atom_id res chain seq x y z
N MET A 1 20.74 -21.29 -10.62
CA MET A 1 21.78 -20.94 -11.60
C MET A 1 21.38 -21.58 -12.92
N LEU A 2 20.73 -20.81 -13.79
CA LEU A 2 20.24 -21.24 -15.11
C LEU A 2 21.30 -20.89 -16.16
N GLY A 3 22.46 -21.54 -16.08
CA GLY A 3 23.50 -21.44 -17.10
C GLY A 3 23.96 -22.85 -17.41
N GLY A 4 23.64 -23.34 -18.62
CA GLY A 4 24.17 -24.60 -19.11
C GLY A 4 25.70 -24.60 -18.96
N ASN A 5 26.26 -25.71 -18.48
CA ASN A 5 27.67 -25.83 -18.12
C ASN A 5 28.63 -25.80 -19.33
N ASP A 6 28.15 -25.40 -20.51
CA ASP A 6 28.90 -25.40 -21.77
C ASP A 6 29.75 -24.15 -21.97
N ILE A 7 29.45 -23.04 -21.28
CA ILE A 7 30.17 -21.76 -21.43
C ILE A 7 30.64 -21.28 -20.06
N GLY A 8 31.80 -21.75 -19.62
CA GLY A 8 32.48 -21.31 -18.41
C GLY A 8 33.83 -20.63 -18.72
N PRO A 9 34.29 -19.66 -17.91
CA PRO A 9 35.59 -19.04 -18.09
C PRO A 9 36.69 -20.10 -17.90
N ARG A 10 37.58 -20.25 -18.89
CA ARG A 10 38.69 -21.24 -18.84
C ARG A 10 40.06 -20.61 -18.59
N GLY A 11 40.19 -19.30 -18.81
CA GLY A 11 41.44 -18.56 -18.55
C GLY A 11 41.35 -17.65 -17.32
N ASN A 12 42.48 -17.39 -16.65
CA ASN A 12 42.54 -16.54 -15.45
C ASN A 12 41.96 -15.14 -15.69
N PHE A 13 42.18 -14.55 -16.86
CA PHE A 13 41.61 -13.25 -17.21
C PHE A 13 40.08 -13.29 -17.30
N GLN A 14 39.53 -14.36 -17.88
CA GLN A 14 38.08 -14.56 -17.99
C GLN A 14 37.45 -14.76 -16.60
N CYS A 15 38.13 -15.49 -15.70
CA CYS A 15 37.67 -15.67 -14.32
C CYS A 15 37.58 -14.33 -13.57
N THR A 16 38.60 -13.48 -13.68
CA THR A 16 38.58 -12.14 -13.05
C THR A 16 37.46 -11.28 -13.61
N PHE A 17 37.28 -11.27 -14.93
CA PHE A 17 36.22 -10.51 -15.60
C PHE A 17 34.81 -10.96 -15.17
N VAL A 18 34.56 -12.28 -15.18
CA VAL A 18 33.27 -12.84 -14.74
C VAL A 18 33.02 -12.54 -13.27
N THR A 19 34.04 -12.59 -12.41
CA THR A 19 33.91 -12.25 -10.99
C THR A 19 33.44 -10.79 -10.80
N VAL A 20 34.03 -9.84 -11.53
CA VAL A 20 33.61 -8.43 -11.48
C VAL A 20 32.17 -8.25 -11.97
N ILE A 21 31.80 -8.90 -13.07
CA ILE A 21 30.42 -8.84 -13.59
C ILE A 21 29.42 -9.45 -12.62
N LEU A 22 29.75 -10.57 -11.97
CA LEU A 22 28.89 -11.21 -10.98
C LEU A 22 28.67 -10.31 -9.76
N LEU A 23 29.71 -9.61 -9.31
CA LEU A 23 29.58 -8.63 -8.22
C LEU A 23 28.66 -7.47 -8.62
N LEU A 24 28.85 -6.90 -9.80
CA LEU A 24 27.97 -5.84 -10.31
C LEU A 24 26.52 -6.33 -10.49
N SER A 25 26.35 -7.54 -11.02
CA SER A 25 25.04 -8.17 -11.19
C SER A 25 24.34 -8.42 -9.85
N ALA A 26 25.09 -8.80 -8.82
CA ALA A 26 24.55 -8.95 -7.46
C ALA A 26 24.03 -7.62 -6.91
N ILE A 27 24.76 -6.52 -7.12
CA ILE A 27 24.33 -5.18 -6.70
C ILE A 27 23.06 -4.75 -7.44
N ILE A 28 22.99 -4.97 -8.76
CA ILE A 28 21.81 -4.64 -9.56
C ILE A 28 20.60 -5.46 -9.07
N ASN A 29 20.76 -6.77 -8.89
CA ASN A 29 19.71 -7.64 -8.38
C ASN A 29 19.22 -7.19 -6.99
N ALA A 30 20.13 -6.83 -6.08
CA ALA A 30 19.77 -6.35 -4.76
C ALA A 30 18.89 -5.07 -4.84
N ASN A 31 19.22 -4.14 -5.74
CA ASN A 31 18.42 -2.93 -5.95
C ASN A 31 17.04 -3.25 -6.53
N ILE A 32 16.95 -4.18 -7.49
CA ILE A 32 15.67 -4.62 -8.06
C ILE A 32 14.78 -5.20 -6.97
N PHE A 33 15.29 -6.12 -6.15
CA PHE A 33 14.52 -6.71 -5.07
C PHE A 33 14.14 -5.68 -3.99
N GLY A 34 15.02 -4.73 -3.68
CA GLY A 34 14.72 -3.63 -2.75
C GLY A 34 13.56 -2.76 -3.24
N ASN A 35 13.61 -2.31 -4.49
CA ASN A 35 12.54 -1.51 -5.08
C ASN A 35 11.23 -2.28 -5.19
N MET A 36 11.29 -3.57 -5.57
CA MET A 36 10.11 -4.43 -5.58
C MET A 36 9.47 -4.53 -4.20
N ALA A 37 10.25 -4.69 -3.13
CA ALA A 37 9.74 -4.75 -1.77
C ALA A 37 9.00 -3.46 -1.39
N VAL A 38 9.55 -2.29 -1.76
CA VAL A 38 8.90 -0.99 -1.52
C VAL A 38 7.57 -0.88 -2.27
N VAL A 39 7.53 -1.29 -3.55
CA VAL A 39 6.29 -1.28 -4.34
C VAL A 39 5.24 -2.19 -3.72
N ILE A 40 5.60 -3.42 -3.38
CA ILE A 40 4.68 -4.38 -2.73
C ILE A 40 4.17 -3.82 -1.40
N GLN A 41 5.04 -3.23 -0.59
CA GLN A 41 4.65 -2.61 0.67
C GLN A 41 3.66 -1.46 0.43
N SER A 42 3.91 -0.60 -0.57
CA SER A 42 3.03 0.53 -0.87
C SER A 42 1.65 0.10 -1.38
N LEU A 43 1.57 -0.95 -2.20
CA LEU A 43 0.32 -1.54 -2.68
C LEU A 43 -0.52 -2.07 -1.52
N ASN A 44 0.12 -2.76 -0.58
CA ASN A 44 -0.55 -3.37 0.56
C ASN A 44 -0.73 -2.41 1.75
N ARG A 45 -0.17 -1.19 1.72
CA ARG A 45 -0.16 -0.26 2.87
C ARG A 45 -1.56 0.07 3.38
N LYS A 46 -2.51 0.37 2.49
CA LYS A 46 -3.88 0.72 2.90
C LYS A 46 -4.57 -0.48 3.58
N ALA A 47 -4.45 -1.66 3.00
CA ALA A 47 -5.02 -2.89 3.55
C ALA A 47 -4.38 -3.27 4.89
N ALA A 48 -3.05 -3.19 5.00
CA ALA A 48 -2.31 -3.46 6.23
C ALA A 48 -2.74 -2.51 7.37
N ASN A 49 -2.85 -1.21 7.08
CA ASN A 49 -3.30 -0.22 8.07
C ASN A 49 -4.73 -0.48 8.56
N PHE A 50 -5.63 -0.93 7.67
CA PHE A 50 -6.99 -1.28 8.07
C PHE A 50 -7.03 -2.55 8.91
N GLN A 51 -6.25 -3.57 8.51
CA GLN A 51 -6.10 -4.81 9.25
C GLN A 51 -5.58 -4.56 10.68
N GLU A 52 -4.56 -3.71 10.83
CA GLU A 52 -4.01 -3.32 12.13
C GLU A 52 -5.07 -2.65 13.02
N LYS A 53 -5.87 -1.73 12.47
CA LYS A 53 -7.00 -1.12 13.20
C LYS A 53 -8.03 -2.15 13.64
N MET A 54 -8.32 -3.13 12.78
CA MET A 54 -9.28 -4.18 13.09
C MET A 54 -8.78 -5.14 14.17
N GLU A 55 -7.49 -5.45 14.16
CA GLU A 55 -6.84 -6.23 15.21
C GLU A 55 -6.86 -5.48 16.54
N TYR A 56 -6.47 -4.21 16.55
CA TYR A 56 -6.55 -3.35 17.74
C TYR A 56 -7.97 -3.26 18.31
N ALA A 57 -8.98 -3.04 17.45
CA ALA A 57 -10.37 -3.01 17.88
C ALA A 57 -10.80 -4.37 18.47
N SER A 58 -10.42 -5.48 17.83
CA SER A 58 -10.74 -6.83 18.29
C SER A 58 -10.10 -7.15 19.65
N GLU A 59 -8.84 -6.79 19.83
CA GLU A 59 -8.11 -6.99 21.09
C GLU A 59 -8.73 -6.14 22.21
N THR A 60 -9.04 -4.87 21.92
CA THR A 60 -9.69 -3.97 22.88
C THR A 60 -11.06 -4.50 23.31
N MET A 61 -11.88 -4.99 22.38
CA MET A 61 -13.18 -5.58 22.70
C MET A 61 -13.07 -6.83 23.57
N LYS A 62 -12.07 -7.67 23.33
CA LYS A 62 -11.77 -8.84 24.18
C LYS A 62 -11.34 -8.42 25.58
N ASN A 63 -10.45 -7.44 25.70
CA ASN A 63 -9.97 -6.93 26.98
C ASN A 63 -11.10 -6.32 27.83
N LEU A 64 -12.09 -5.72 27.17
CA LEU A 64 -13.29 -5.17 27.80
C LEU A 64 -14.40 -6.20 28.07
N ASN A 65 -14.19 -7.48 27.73
CA ASN A 65 -15.17 -8.57 27.85
C ASN A 65 -16.50 -8.26 27.13
N ILE A 66 -16.44 -7.64 25.95
CA ILE A 66 -17.64 -7.38 25.15
C ILE A 66 -18.22 -8.70 24.62
N PRO A 67 -19.54 -8.94 24.68
CA PRO A 67 -20.17 -10.14 24.13
C PRO A 67 -19.92 -10.32 22.63
N GLU A 68 -19.75 -11.57 22.18
CA GLU A 68 -19.37 -11.89 20.78
C GLU A 68 -20.32 -11.28 19.73
N GLY A 69 -21.64 -11.26 19.99
CA GLY A 69 -22.61 -10.65 19.07
C GLY A 69 -22.33 -9.17 18.83
N ILE A 70 -22.01 -8.40 19.88
CA ILE A 70 -21.69 -6.98 19.75
C ILE A 70 -20.33 -6.78 19.06
N GLN A 71 -19.37 -7.69 19.28
CA GLN A 71 -18.09 -7.63 18.57
C GLN A 71 -18.26 -7.81 17.06
N GLU A 72 -19.15 -8.71 16.64
CA GLU A 72 -19.44 -8.94 15.22
C GLU A 72 -20.13 -7.75 14.58
N ASP A 73 -21.08 -7.13 15.29
CA ASP A 73 -21.73 -5.88 14.84
C ASP A 73 -20.72 -4.74 14.67
N VAL A 74 -19.81 -4.56 15.64
CA VAL A 74 -18.77 -3.52 15.57
C VAL A 74 -17.83 -3.77 14.39
N LYS A 75 -17.37 -5.01 14.18
CA LYS A 75 -16.50 -5.35 13.04
C LYS A 75 -17.19 -5.12 11.71
N SER A 76 -18.46 -5.51 11.60
CA SER A 76 -19.27 -5.32 10.40
C SER A 76 -19.45 -3.84 10.09
N TYR A 77 -19.74 -3.04 11.12
CA TYR A 77 -19.86 -1.59 10.98
C TYR A 77 -18.54 -0.94 10.54
N LEU A 78 -17.41 -1.30 11.17
CA LEU A 78 -16.09 -0.76 10.81
C LEU A 78 -15.69 -1.13 9.39
N THR A 79 -16.01 -2.35 8.95
CA THR A 79 -15.76 -2.82 7.57
C THR A 79 -16.60 -2.05 6.55
N TYR A 80 -17.89 -1.86 6.82
CA TYR A 80 -18.77 -1.06 5.96
C TYR A 80 -18.33 0.41 5.87
N THR A 81 -17.96 0.97 7.02
CA THR A 81 -17.61 2.39 7.13
C THR A 81 -16.27 2.71 6.47
N GLN A 82 -15.32 1.76 6.45
CA GLN A 82 -13.98 1.96 5.87
C GLN A 82 -14.04 2.42 4.41
N SER A 83 -14.88 1.77 3.58
CA SER A 83 -15.03 2.13 2.16
C SER A 83 -15.56 3.56 1.99
N THR A 84 -16.51 3.98 2.84
CA THR A 84 -17.09 5.32 2.79
C THR A 84 -16.12 6.39 3.33
N TYR A 85 -15.42 6.09 4.42
CA TYR A 85 -14.47 7.00 5.06
C TYR A 85 -13.27 7.33 4.17
N ASP A 86 -12.73 6.34 3.45
CA ASP A 86 -11.61 6.56 2.54
C ASP A 86 -11.98 7.56 1.43
N HIS A 87 -13.18 7.44 0.85
CA HIS A 87 -13.67 8.38 -0.15
C HIS A 87 -13.89 9.80 0.40
N GLN A 88 -14.44 9.92 1.62
CA GLN A 88 -14.65 11.23 2.24
C GLN A 88 -13.33 11.93 2.58
N LYS A 89 -12.34 11.19 3.09
CA LYS A 89 -11.02 11.75 3.43
C LYS A 89 -10.25 12.16 2.18
N ASP A 90 -10.33 11.36 1.11
CA ASP A 90 -9.70 11.70 -0.17
C ASP A 90 -10.32 12.97 -0.76
N LEU A 91 -11.64 13.15 -0.66
CA LEU A 91 -12.33 14.37 -1.09
C LEU A 91 -11.91 15.59 -0.26
N ASP A 92 -11.90 15.51 1.06
CA ASP A 92 -11.47 16.63 1.92
C ASP A 92 -10.01 17.02 1.65
N THR A 93 -9.13 16.02 1.52
CA THR A 93 -7.73 16.22 1.17
C THR A 93 -7.59 16.91 -0.18
N PHE A 94 -8.32 16.46 -1.19
CA PHE A 94 -8.35 17.07 -2.52
C PHE A 94 -8.83 18.52 -2.46
N LEU A 95 -9.95 18.79 -1.79
CA LEU A 95 -10.50 20.15 -1.67
C LEU A 95 -9.56 21.11 -0.92
N ASN A 96 -8.78 20.61 0.03
CA ASN A 96 -7.82 21.41 0.79
C ASN A 96 -6.52 21.71 0.04
N MET A 97 -6.25 21.03 -1.09
CA MET A 97 -5.14 21.37 -2.01
C MET A 97 -5.49 22.52 -2.96
N LEU A 98 -6.78 22.87 -3.07
CA LEU A 98 -7.26 23.90 -3.99
C LEU A 98 -7.23 25.29 -3.35
N SER A 99 -7.03 26.33 -4.17
CA SER A 99 -7.25 27.71 -3.73
C SER A 99 -8.72 27.93 -3.36
N PRO A 100 -9.05 28.90 -2.48
CA PRO A 100 -10.42 29.14 -2.04
C PRO A 100 -11.41 29.33 -3.20
N SER A 101 -10.99 30.01 -4.27
CA SER A 101 -11.81 30.25 -5.47
C SER A 101 -12.06 29.00 -6.32
N LEU A 102 -11.09 28.08 -6.40
CA LEU A 102 -11.25 26.80 -7.10
C LEU A 102 -12.05 25.80 -6.27
N LYS A 103 -11.80 25.74 -4.96
CA LYS A 103 -12.56 24.90 -4.02
C LYS A 103 -14.06 25.18 -4.11
N GLN A 104 -14.44 26.46 -4.20
CA GLN A 104 -15.85 26.86 -4.29
C GLN A 104 -16.50 26.43 -5.62
N GLN A 105 -15.81 26.63 -6.75
CA GLN A 105 -16.31 26.18 -8.07
C GLN A 105 -16.49 24.66 -8.12
N VAL A 106 -15.49 23.92 -7.65
CA VAL A 106 -15.51 22.46 -7.62
C VAL A 106 -16.58 21.93 -6.66
N SER A 107 -16.75 22.55 -5.49
CA SER A 107 -17.79 22.14 -4.53
C SER A 107 -19.19 22.35 -5.08
N VAL A 108 -19.45 23.48 -5.75
CA VAL A 108 -20.76 23.72 -6.39
C VAL A 108 -21.08 22.61 -7.39
N HIS A 109 -20.11 22.21 -8.21
CA HIS A 109 -20.31 21.16 -9.21
C HIS A 109 -20.49 19.76 -8.60
N ILE A 110 -19.74 19.42 -7.55
CA ILE A 110 -19.86 18.11 -6.87
C ILE A 110 -21.22 17.96 -6.16
N PHE A 111 -21.76 19.04 -5.60
CA PHE A 111 -23.01 19.02 -4.85
C PHE A 111 -24.24 19.47 -5.66
N GLU A 112 -24.07 19.78 -6.95
CA GLU A 112 -25.14 20.29 -7.84
C GLU A 112 -26.35 19.35 -7.89
N ASP A 113 -26.12 18.05 -8.07
CA ASP A 113 -27.16 17.01 -8.11
C ASP A 113 -27.91 16.81 -6.79
N VAL A 114 -27.29 17.16 -5.66
CA VAL A 114 -27.91 17.05 -4.33
C VAL A 114 -28.72 18.31 -4.00
N ILE A 115 -28.28 19.47 -4.51
CA ILE A 115 -28.92 20.77 -4.27
C ILE A 115 -30.12 21.01 -5.20
N LEU A 116 -30.11 20.44 -6.42
CA LEU A 116 -31.19 20.59 -7.41
C LEU A 116 -32.33 19.56 -7.28
N LYS A 117 -32.33 18.75 -6.22
CA LYS A 117 -33.33 17.72 -5.95
C LYS A 117 -34.23 18.10 -4.78
#